data_AF-A0A1G3QRZ0-F1
#
_entry.id   AF-A0A1G3QRZ0-F1
#
_cell.length_a   1.000
_cell.length_b   1.000
_cell.length_c   1.000
_cell.angle_alpha   90.00
_cell.angle_beta   90.00
_cell.angle_gamma   90.00
#
_symmetry.space_group_name_H-M   'P 1'
#
loop_
_entity.id
_entity.type
_entity.pdbx_description
1 polymer ?
#
loop_
_entity_poly.entity_id
_entity_poly.type
_entity_poly.pdbx_seq_one_letter_code
_entity_poly.pdbx_strand_id
1 'polypeptide(L)'
;MADRYLSFMGTKTFLNLTAKDLERSKAFFSRLGFTFNQRFTDENAAYMIISEHSYIMLLLQKFFRTFTSKKPADTAAEAEMIMAVSAESRQAVDDLARKAF
;
A
#
# COMPACT_ATOMS: atom_id res chain seq x y z
N MET A 1 -2.95 29.44 18.61
CA MET A 1 -3.70 28.52 17.72
C MET A 1 -2.82 27.30 17.41
N ALA A 2 -2.31 26.61 18.45
CA ALA A 2 -1.17 25.68 18.34
C ALA A 2 -1.47 24.26 18.87
N ASP A 3 -2.75 23.90 19.08
CA ASP A 3 -3.18 22.59 19.59
C ASP A 3 -4.05 21.82 18.57
N ARG A 4 -3.65 21.78 17.30
CA ARG A 4 -4.48 21.13 16.25
C ARG A 4 -3.82 20.02 15.45
N TYR A 5 -2.77 19.42 15.99
CA TYR A 5 -2.40 18.06 15.59
C TYR A 5 -2.46 17.22 16.85
N LEU A 6 -3.45 16.32 16.92
CA LEU A 6 -3.33 15.14 17.77
C LEU A 6 -2.02 14.47 17.34
N SER A 7 -0.99 14.68 18.15
CA SER A 7 0.33 14.12 17.93
C SER A 7 0.24 12.62 18.20
N PHE A 8 0.07 11.85 17.13
CA PHE A 8 0.11 10.39 17.15
C PHE A 8 1.55 9.88 17.27
N MET A 9 2.30 10.36 18.26
CA MET A 9 3.69 9.94 18.50
C MET A 9 3.77 8.43 18.65
N GLY A 10 4.46 7.78 17.71
CA GLY A 10 4.67 6.32 17.69
C GLY A 10 3.53 5.49 17.10
N THR A 11 2.48 6.10 16.55
CA THR A 11 1.40 5.35 15.87
C THR A 11 1.87 4.83 14.52
N LYS A 12 1.54 3.58 14.23
CA LYS A 12 1.77 2.94 12.94
C LYS A 12 0.50 2.99 12.10
N THR A 13 0.63 3.26 10.81
CA THR A 13 -0.49 3.29 9.85
C THR A 13 -0.48 2.04 8.98
N PHE A 14 -1.64 1.41 8.87
CA PHE A 14 -1.87 0.23 8.04
C PHE A 14 -3.01 0.52 7.08
N LEU A 15 -2.73 0.42 5.78
CA LEU A 15 -3.72 0.61 4.72
C LEU A 15 -3.99 -0.73 4.06
N ASN A 16 -5.26 -1.13 3.98
CA ASN A 16 -5.66 -2.35 3.28
C ASN A 16 -6.08 -1.98 1.86
N LEU A 17 -5.44 -2.57 0.86
CA LEU A 17 -5.75 -2.41 -0.55
C LEU A 17 -6.08 -3.75 -1.18
N THR A 18 -7.01 -3.77 -2.13
CA THR A 18 -7.29 -5.01 -2.85
C THR A 18 -6.30 -5.29 -3.97
N ALA A 19 -5.95 -6.56 -4.14
CA ALA A 19 -5.16 -7.07 -5.25
C ALA A 19 -5.91 -8.21 -5.94
N LYS A 20 -5.94 -8.20 -7.28
CA LYS A 20 -6.47 -9.31 -8.09
C LYS A 20 -5.49 -10.49 -8.15
N ASP A 21 -4.19 -10.20 -8.06
CA ASP A 21 -3.09 -11.17 -8.09
C ASP A 21 -1.97 -10.67 -7.18
N LEU A 22 -1.65 -11.44 -6.12
CA LEU A 22 -0.64 -11.06 -5.13
C LEU A 22 0.77 -11.15 -5.69
N GLU A 23 1.10 -12.16 -6.48
CA GLU A 23 2.47 -12.33 -7.00
C GLU A 23 2.79 -11.23 -8.01
N ARG A 24 1.85 -10.92 -8.90
CA ARG A 24 1.99 -9.79 -9.82
C ARG A 24 2.14 -8.46 -9.07
N SER A 25 1.34 -8.26 -8.02
CA SER A 25 1.41 -7.03 -7.21
C SER A 25 2.74 -6.92 -6.46
N LYS A 26 3.19 -8.01 -5.82
CA LYS A 26 4.49 -8.10 -5.15
C LYS A 26 5.63 -7.80 -6.12
N ALA A 27 5.63 -8.41 -7.30
CA ALA A 27 6.65 -8.18 -8.32
C ALA A 27 6.67 -6.71 -8.77
N PHE A 28 5.50 -6.11 -9.01
CA PHE A 28 5.39 -4.69 -9.37
C PHE A 28 6.00 -3.78 -8.30
N PHE A 29 5.55 -3.88 -7.05
CA PHE A 29 6.04 -3.02 -5.97
C PHE A 29 7.51 -3.30 -5.63
N SER A 30 7.98 -4.54 -5.75
CA SER A 30 9.40 -4.88 -5.58
C SER A 30 10.27 -4.21 -6.64
N ARG A 31 9.82 -4.15 -7.89
CA ARG A 31 10.52 -3.40 -8.96
C ARG A 31 10.64 -1.90 -8.64
N LEU A 32 9.66 -1.34 -7.94
CA LEU A 32 9.70 0.05 -7.47
C LEU A 32 10.63 0.26 -6.25
N GLY A 33 11.07 -0.82 -5.60
CA GLY A 33 11.98 -0.80 -4.45
C GLY A 33 11.28 -1.02 -3.10
N PHE A 34 9.98 -1.30 -3.08
CA PHE A 34 9.29 -1.68 -1.84
C PHE A 34 9.65 -3.11 -1.44
N THR A 35 9.54 -3.39 -0.14
CA THR A 35 9.85 -4.71 0.42
C THR A 35 8.65 -5.28 1.16
N PHE A 36 8.67 -6.59 1.38
CA PHE A 36 7.58 -7.31 2.00
C PHE A 36 8.03 -8.03 3.27
N ASN A 37 7.23 -7.94 4.33
CA ASN A 37 7.47 -8.69 5.55
C ASN A 37 6.94 -10.13 5.38
N GLN A 38 7.85 -11.09 5.20
CA GLN A 38 7.51 -12.49 4.98
C GLN A 38 6.78 -13.13 6.16
N ARG A 39 6.99 -12.66 7.40
CA ARG A 39 6.30 -13.18 8.60
C ARG A 39 4.80 -12.89 8.59
N PHE A 40 4.38 -11.82 7.90
CA PHE A 40 2.98 -11.38 7.81
C PHE A 40 2.46 -11.44 6.37
N THR A 41 3.08 -12.27 5.53
CA THR A 41 2.68 -12.50 4.14
C THR A 41 2.38 -13.98 3.96
N ASP A 42 1.24 -14.28 3.35
CA ASP A 42 0.75 -15.63 3.06
C ASP A 42 0.02 -15.64 1.70
N GLU A 43 -0.71 -16.71 1.40
CA GLU A 43 -1.46 -16.84 0.15
C GLU A 43 -2.67 -15.90 0.02
N ASN A 44 -3.12 -15.26 1.10
CA ASN A 44 -4.27 -14.36 1.13
C ASN A 44 -3.88 -12.88 1.15
N ALA A 45 -2.69 -12.56 1.67
CA ALA A 45 -2.23 -11.20 1.87
C ALA A 45 -0.71 -11.03 1.73
N ALA A 46 -0.28 -9.86 1.27
CA ALA A 46 1.13 -9.44 1.30
C ALA A 46 1.30 -8.16 2.13
N TYR A 47 2.21 -8.21 3.10
CA TYR A 47 2.55 -7.10 3.97
C TYR A 47 3.68 -6.28 3.36
N MET A 48 3.35 -5.15 2.74
CA MET A 48 4.29 -4.22 2.12
C MET A 48 4.75 -3.14 3.11
N ILE A 49 6.06 -2.92 3.19
CA ILE A 49 6.67 -1.90 4.04
C ILE A 49 6.92 -0.63 3.22
N ILE A 50 6.35 0.50 3.65
CA ILE A 50 6.62 1.83 3.07
C ILE A 50 7.69 2.55 3.89
N SER A 51 7.57 2.51 5.22
CA SER A 51 8.52 3.09 6.18
C SER A 51 8.46 2.34 7.51
N GLU A 52 9.21 2.80 8.52
CA GLU A 52 9.11 2.29 9.89
C GLU A 52 7.70 2.45 10.51
N HIS A 53 6.91 3.40 9.99
CA HIS A 53 5.60 3.74 10.58
C HIS A 53 4.42 3.56 9.62
N SER A 54 4.66 3.19 8.35
CA SER A 54 3.59 3.08 7.35
C SER A 54 3.70 1.81 6.53
N TYR A 55 2.57 1.11 6.39
CA TYR A 55 2.50 -0.22 5.81
C TYR A 55 1.23 -0.36 4.96
N ILE A 56 1.30 -1.22 3.95
CA ILE A 56 0.15 -1.63 3.14
C ILE A 56 -0.02 -3.13 3.25
N MET A 57 -1.26 -3.57 3.53
CA MET A 57 -1.65 -4.95 3.30
C MET A 57 -2.31 -5.03 1.93
N LEU A 58 -1.68 -5.72 0.99
CA LEU A 58 -2.29 -6.10 -0.29
C LEU A 58 -3.10 -7.36 -0.04
N LEU A 59 -4.42 -7.31 -0.24
CA LEU A 59 -5.34 -8.39 0.12
C LEU A 59 -6.04 -8.94 -1.12
N LEU A 60 -6.14 -10.27 -1.27
CA LEU A 60 -7.06 -10.84 -2.24
C LEU A 60 -8.50 -10.42 -1.92
N GLN A 61 -9.30 -10.14 -2.96
CA GLN A 61 -10.67 -9.61 -2.77
C GLN A 61 -11.54 -10.48 -1.85
N LYS A 62 -11.39 -11.81 -1.90
CA LYS A 62 -12.11 -12.74 -1.01
C LYS A 62 -11.76 -12.49 0.46
N PHE A 63 -10.48 -12.28 0.75
CA PHE A 63 -10.01 -12.02 2.10
C PHE A 63 -10.36 -10.59 2.55
N PHE A 64 -10.25 -9.58 1.67
CA PHE A 64 -10.68 -8.21 1.99
C PHE A 64 -12.13 -8.14 2.48
N ARG A 65 -13.04 -8.93 1.89
CA ARG A 65 -14.47 -8.99 2.28
C ARG A 65 -14.72 -9.56 3.68
N THR A 66 -13.72 -10.17 4.33
CA THR A 66 -13.87 -10.57 5.74
C THR A 66 -13.76 -9.38 6.69
N PHE A 67 -13.18 -8.26 6.24
CA PHE A 67 -13.00 -7.03 7.03
C PHE A 67 -14.15 -6.03 6.85
N THR A 68 -14.98 -6.19 5.82
CA THR A 68 -16.06 -5.25 5.51
C THR A 68 -17.19 -5.88 4.73
N SER A 69 -18.42 -5.41 4.95
CA SER A 69 -19.59 -5.77 4.14
C SER A 69 -19.67 -5.00 2.82
N LYS A 70 -18.84 -3.98 2.61
CA LYS A 70 -18.78 -3.21 1.36
C LYS A 70 -18.16 -4.05 0.24
N LYS A 71 -18.58 -3.79 -0.99
CA LYS A 71 -17.91 -4.36 -2.17
C LYS A 71 -16.54 -3.68 -2.34
N PRO A 72 -15.46 -4.42 -2.64
CA PRO A 72 -14.24 -3.84 -3.17
C PRO A 72 -14.54 -3.00 -4.41
N ALA A 73 -13.81 -1.90 -4.57
CA ALA A 73 -13.89 -1.07 -5.77
C ALA A 73 -13.45 -1.87 -7.01
N ASP A 74 -14.11 -1.67 -8.15
CA ASP A 74 -13.57 -2.16 -9.42
C ASP A 74 -12.56 -1.14 -9.94
N THR A 75 -11.27 -1.39 -9.69
CA THR A 75 -10.18 -0.46 -10.02
C THR A 75 -9.97 -0.22 -11.52
N ALA A 76 -10.72 -0.90 -12.39
CA ALA A 76 -10.82 -0.57 -13.81
C ALA A 76 -11.78 0.59 -14.12
N ALA A 77 -12.71 0.90 -13.21
CA ALA A 77 -13.75 1.92 -13.38
C ALA A 77 -13.80 2.96 -12.24
N GLU A 78 -13.33 2.59 -11.04
CA GLU A 78 -13.43 3.38 -9.82
C GLU A 78 -12.05 3.60 -9.20
N ALA A 79 -11.84 4.75 -8.57
CA ALA A 79 -10.66 4.99 -7.75
C ALA A 79 -10.86 4.40 -6.35
N GLU A 80 -10.01 3.45 -5.94
CA GLU A 80 -10.03 2.89 -4.58
C GLU A 80 -9.33 3.83 -3.58
N MET A 81 -8.16 4.33 -3.95
CA MET A 81 -7.31 5.21 -3.13
C MET A 81 -6.29 5.94 -4.00
N ILE A 82 -5.86 7.13 -3.56
CA ILE A 82 -4.62 7.75 -4.02
C ILE A 82 -3.59 7.63 -2.90
N MET A 83 -2.48 6.97 -3.20
CA MET A 83 -1.32 6.92 -2.31
C MET A 83 -0.24 7.85 -2.85
N ALA A 84 0.26 8.73 -1.98
CA ALA A 84 1.43 9.54 -2.26
C ALA A 84 2.59 9.09 -1.37
N VAL A 85 3.76 8.90 -1.97
CA VAL A 85 5.02 8.64 -1.27
C VAL A 85 6.00 9.75 -1.62
N SER A 86 6.72 10.26 -0.63
CA SER A 86 7.77 11.25 -0.85
C SER A 86 8.98 10.60 -1.52
N ALA A 87 9.73 11.40 -2.28
CA ALA A 87 11.01 11.02 -2.84
C ALA A 87 12.03 12.14 -2.58
N GLU A 88 13.31 11.77 -2.48
CA GLU A 88 14.40 12.69 -2.08
C GLU A 88 14.68 13.80 -3.10
N SER A 89 14.20 13.67 -4.33
CA SER A 89 14.38 14.68 -5.38
C SER A 89 13.36 14.51 -6.51
N ARG A 90 13.25 15.55 -7.36
CA ARG A 90 12.49 15.48 -8.61
C ARG A 90 12.95 14.33 -9.51
N GLN A 91 14.25 14.10 -9.60
CA GLN A 91 14.81 13.00 -10.40
C GLN A 91 14.36 11.63 -9.88
N ALA A 92 14.32 11.45 -8.54
CA ALA A 92 13.84 10.22 -7.94
C ALA A 92 12.35 9.96 -8.22
N VAL A 93 11.53 11.02 -8.32
CA VAL A 93 10.14 10.92 -8.79
C VAL A 93 10.10 10.41 -10.24
N ASP A 94 10.89 11.02 -11.12
CA ASP A 94 10.96 10.63 -12.54
C ASP A 94 11.41 9.16 -12.69
N ASP A 95 12.37 8.69 -11.89
CA ASP A 95 12.83 7.30 -11.87
C ASP A 95 11.76 6.32 -11.39
N LEU A 96 11.02 6.67 -10.32
CA LEU A 96 9.91 5.85 -9.84
C LEU A 96 8.80 5.73 -10.89
N ALA A 97 8.45 6.83 -11.55
CA ALA A 97 7.44 6.85 -12.61
C ALA A 97 7.87 5.96 -13.79
N ARG A 98 9.12 6.05 -14.24
CA ARG A 98 9.68 5.18 -15.32
C ARG A 98 9.69 3.69 -14.98
N LYS A 99 9.76 3.32 -13.70
CA LYS A 99 9.70 1.91 -13.28
C LYS A 99 8.25 1.39 -13.25
N ALA A 100 7.29 2.28 -12.99
CA ALA A 100 5.89 1.94 -12.82
C ALA A 100 5.13 1.82 -14.16
N PHE A 101 5.49 2.61 -15.16
CA PHE A 101 4.84 2.69 -16.47
C PHE A 101 5.82 2.34 -17.59
#